data_AF-A0A242P5G5-F1
#
_entry.id   AF-A0A242P5G5-F1
#
_cell.length_a   1.000
_cell.length_b   1.000
_cell.length_c   1.000
_cell.angle_alpha   90.00
_cell.angle_beta   90.00
_cell.angle_gamma   90.00
#
_symmetry.space_group_name_H-M   'P 1'
#
loop_
_entity.id
_entity.type
_entity.pdbx_description
1 polymer ?
#
loop_
_entity_poly.entity_id
_entity_poly.type
_entity_poly.pdbx_seq_one_letter_code
_entity_poly.pdbx_strand_id
1 'polypeptide(L)'
;MAQEAQDKVKALDVGPFRELKAKAKVGDGLEHDHIPSFAALKKAEETRLGRPLTPTETKKLYAEATAVEVPRDVHQAGPTYGGKNTAEQIMKDAENLYEAVKRDTDALRKNMIEKGYDPKLIEDAINKIKTRNKEKGIY
;
A
#
# COMPACT_ATOMS: atom_id res chain seq x y z
N MET A 1 19.64 14.26 23.34
CA MET A 1 19.22 13.16 22.43
C MET A 1 19.14 13.78 21.06
N ALA A 2 20.06 13.42 20.16
CA ALA A 2 20.11 14.01 18.83
C ALA A 2 18.82 13.66 18.08
N GLN A 3 18.13 14.68 17.57
CA GLN A 3 17.09 14.51 16.57
C GLN A 3 17.81 13.99 15.32
N GLU A 4 17.80 12.68 15.08
CA GLU A 4 18.17 12.15 13.78
C GLU A 4 17.30 12.87 12.76
N ALA A 5 17.93 13.52 11.78
CA ALA A 5 17.23 14.06 10.64
C ALA A 5 16.43 12.91 10.02
N GLN A 6 15.11 12.91 10.20
CA GLN A 6 14.25 11.94 9.54
C GLN A 6 14.40 12.17 8.04
N ASP A 7 15.09 11.25 7.37
CA ASP A 7 15.20 11.26 5.92
C ASP A 7 13.80 11.33 5.31
N LYS A 8 13.60 12.30 4.43
CA LYS A 8 12.33 12.53 3.73
C LYS A 8 12.03 11.32 2.85
N VAL A 9 10.74 10.99 2.75
CA VAL A 9 10.32 9.93 1.83
C VAL A 9 10.66 10.27 0.38
N LYS A 10 10.89 9.23 -0.41
CA LYS A 10 11.15 9.28 -1.84
C LYS A 10 10.20 8.30 -2.54
N ALA A 11 9.92 8.53 -3.82
CA ALA A 11 9.18 7.55 -4.62
C ALA A 11 9.84 6.17 -4.51
N LEU A 12 9.01 5.13 -4.44
CA LEU A 12 9.38 3.72 -4.21
C LEU A 12 9.87 3.39 -2.79
N ASP A 13 9.83 4.34 -1.84
CA ASP A 13 9.96 4.00 -0.42
C ASP A 13 8.76 3.13 0.01
N VAL A 14 9.05 2.06 0.74
CA VAL A 14 8.08 1.06 1.19
C VAL A 14 8.17 0.93 2.70
N GLY A 15 7.02 0.93 3.38
CA GLY A 15 6.95 0.81 4.83
C GLY A 15 5.53 0.74 5.37
N PRO A 16 5.35 0.75 6.70
CA PRO A 16 4.03 1.00 7.26
C PRO A 16 3.59 2.43 6.92
N PHE A 17 2.30 2.60 6.61
CA PHE A 17 1.71 3.90 6.32
C PHE A 17 2.09 4.97 7.34
N ARG A 18 2.05 4.66 8.65
CA ARG A 18 2.34 5.63 9.72
C ARG A 18 3.76 6.22 9.63
N GLU A 19 4.75 5.42 9.25
CA GLU A 19 6.15 5.86 9.22
C GLU A 19 6.43 6.68 7.97
N LEU A 20 5.87 6.24 6.83
CA LEU A 20 5.91 6.99 5.59
C LEU A 20 5.20 8.35 5.76
N LYS A 21 4.01 8.35 6.37
CA LYS A 21 3.23 9.56 6.64
C LYS A 21 3.97 10.54 7.56
N ALA A 22 4.70 10.04 8.55
CA ALA A 22 5.49 10.88 9.46
C ALA A 22 6.65 11.61 8.75
N LYS A 23 7.13 11.04 7.64
CA LYS A 23 8.27 11.56 6.85
C LYS A 23 7.84 12.29 5.56
N ALA A 24 6.54 12.31 5.25
CA ALA A 24 5.98 12.97 4.08
C ALA A 24 6.09 14.49 4.15
N LYS A 25 6.21 15.14 2.99
CA LYS A 25 6.29 16.60 2.89
C LYS A 25 5.11 17.14 2.09
N VAL A 26 4.46 18.18 2.61
CA VAL A 26 3.43 18.89 1.84
C VAL A 26 4.03 19.43 0.53
N GLY A 27 3.42 19.04 -0.59
CA GLY A 27 3.81 19.48 -1.94
C GLY A 27 4.95 18.69 -2.57
N ASP A 28 5.34 17.51 -2.04
CA ASP A 28 6.28 16.61 -2.72
C ASP A 28 5.65 15.85 -3.90
N GLY A 29 4.30 15.85 -4.01
CA GLY A 29 3.57 15.20 -5.09
C GLY A 29 3.48 13.68 -4.96
N LEU A 30 3.88 13.13 -3.81
CA LEU A 30 3.79 11.71 -3.50
C LEU A 30 2.51 11.39 -2.74
N GLU A 31 1.98 10.20 -2.99
CA GLU A 31 0.85 9.62 -2.27
C GLU A 31 1.22 8.24 -1.73
N HIS A 32 0.55 7.85 -0.64
CA HIS A 32 0.75 6.56 0.04
C HIS A 32 -0.21 5.52 -0.55
N ASP A 33 0.27 4.72 -1.49
CA ASP A 33 -0.53 3.64 -2.08
C ASP A 33 -0.44 2.38 -1.21
N HIS A 34 -1.58 1.88 -0.75
CA HIS A 34 -1.64 0.69 0.10
C HIS A 34 -1.68 -0.56 -0.78
N ILE A 35 -0.74 -1.49 -0.56
CA ILE A 35 -0.65 -2.73 -1.34
C ILE A 35 -0.66 -3.95 -0.39
N PRO A 36 -1.74 -4.77 -0.38
CA PRO A 36 -2.94 -4.62 -1.20
C PRO A 36 -3.82 -3.47 -0.69
N SER A 37 -4.86 -3.12 -1.46
CA SER A 37 -5.77 -2.03 -1.06
C SER A 37 -6.27 -2.18 0.38
N PHE A 38 -6.34 -1.06 1.11
CA PHE A 38 -6.79 -1.08 2.50
C PHE A 38 -8.21 -1.65 2.67
N ALA A 39 -9.08 -1.44 1.68
CA ALA A 39 -10.44 -1.98 1.70
C ALA A 39 -10.44 -3.52 1.73
N ALA A 40 -9.58 -4.18 0.94
CA ALA A 40 -9.43 -5.63 0.96
C ALA A 40 -8.86 -6.12 2.29
N LEU A 41 -7.82 -5.46 2.83
CA LEU A 41 -7.25 -5.79 4.14
C LEU A 41 -8.28 -5.70 5.26
N LYS A 42 -9.05 -4.59 5.29
CA LYS A 42 -10.11 -4.39 6.26
C LYS A 42 -11.16 -5.49 6.15
N LYS A 43 -11.64 -5.78 4.94
CA LYS A 43 -12.66 -6.79 4.72
C LYS A 43 -12.19 -8.18 5.12
N ALA A 44 -10.94 -8.55 4.82
CA ALA A 44 -10.36 -9.83 5.22
C ALA A 44 -10.31 -9.98 6.75
N GLU A 45 -9.88 -8.93 7.45
CA GLU A 45 -9.82 -8.93 8.91
C GLU A 45 -11.21 -9.00 9.56
N GLU A 46 -12.20 -8.28 9.00
CA GLU A 46 -13.60 -8.36 9.47
C GLU A 46 -14.19 -9.75 9.26
N THR A 47 -13.91 -10.39 8.12
CA THR A 47 -14.30 -11.78 7.85
C THR A 47 -13.65 -12.74 8.86
N ARG A 48 -12.34 -12.58 9.12
CA ARG A 48 -11.59 -13.40 10.09
C ARG A 48 -12.15 -13.29 11.50
N LEU A 49 -12.57 -12.09 11.92
CA LEU A 49 -13.16 -11.85 13.23
C LEU A 49 -14.65 -12.20 13.32
N GLY A 50 -15.33 -12.36 12.18
CA GLY A 50 -16.79 -12.55 12.12
C GLY A 50 -17.59 -11.31 12.53
N ARG A 51 -16.97 -10.12 12.53
CA ARG A 51 -17.60 -8.84 12.89
C ARG A 51 -16.91 -7.65 12.24
N PRO A 52 -17.57 -6.48 12.14
CA PRO A 52 -16.90 -5.25 11.73
C PRO A 52 -15.76 -4.85 12.69
N LEU A 53 -14.73 -4.21 12.15
CA LEU A 53 -13.69 -3.59 12.96
C LEU A 53 -14.25 -2.38 13.68
N THR A 54 -13.83 -2.19 14.93
CA THR A 54 -14.03 -0.93 15.63
C THR A 54 -13.23 0.20 14.94
N PRO A 55 -13.57 1.47 15.19
CA PRO A 55 -12.79 2.60 14.67
C PRO A 55 -11.30 2.53 15.06
N THR A 56 -11.01 2.11 16.29
CA THR A 56 -9.63 1.96 16.79
C THR A 56 -8.87 0.84 16.06
N GLU A 57 -9.51 -0.31 15.85
CA GLU A 57 -8.92 -1.41 15.07
C GLU A 57 -8.70 -1.03 13.62
N THR A 58 -9.66 -0.33 13.00
CA THR A 58 -9.55 0.18 11.63
C THR A 58 -8.37 1.13 11.50
N LYS A 59 -8.23 2.10 12.43
CA LYS A 59 -7.12 3.05 12.44
C LYS A 59 -5.77 2.36 12.64
N LYS A 60 -5.70 1.37 13.53
CA LYS A 60 -4.50 0.57 13.76
C LYS A 60 -4.13 -0.23 12.51
N LEU A 61 -5.09 -0.92 11.89
CA LEU A 61 -4.86 -1.67 10.67
C LEU A 61 -4.33 -0.76 9.54
N TYR A 62 -4.96 0.40 9.36
CA TYR A 62 -4.56 1.40 8.36
C TYR A 62 -3.13 1.89 8.59
N ALA A 63 -2.81 2.30 9.83
CA ALA A 63 -1.51 2.82 10.20
C ALA A 63 -0.37 1.82 9.97
N GLU A 64 -0.64 0.54 10.17
CA GLU A 64 0.37 -0.53 10.06
C GLU A 64 0.45 -1.14 8.66
N ALA A 65 -0.58 -0.97 7.82
CA ALA A 65 -0.65 -1.56 6.50
C ALA A 65 0.53 -1.12 5.62
N THR A 66 0.97 -2.03 4.76
CA THR A 66 2.09 -1.79 3.84
C THR A 66 1.66 -0.77 2.79
N ALA A 67 2.45 0.29 2.64
CA ALA A 67 2.28 1.28 1.61
C ALA A 67 3.59 1.54 0.87
N VAL A 68 3.46 2.10 -0.34
CA VAL A 68 4.56 2.56 -1.18
C VAL A 68 4.32 4.01 -1.58
N GLU A 69 5.38 4.82 -1.58
CA GLU A 69 5.33 6.18 -2.10
C GLU A 69 5.32 6.18 -3.62
N VAL A 70 4.30 6.80 -4.20
CA VAL A 70 4.15 6.91 -5.65
C VAL A 70 3.72 8.32 -6.03
N PRO A 71 4.10 8.82 -7.22
CA PRO A 71 3.48 10.02 -7.77
C PRO A 71 1.96 9.89 -7.83
N ARG A 72 1.25 10.99 -7.61
CA ARG A 72 -0.22 11.00 -7.62
C ARG A 72 -0.84 10.39 -8.88
N ASP A 73 -0.28 10.66 -10.05
CA ASP A 73 -0.81 10.14 -11.32
C ASP A 73 -0.60 8.62 -11.45
N VAL A 74 0.51 8.09 -10.91
CA VAL A 74 0.74 6.64 -10.80
C VAL A 74 -0.29 6.00 -9.88
N HIS A 75 -0.54 6.59 -8.70
CA HIS A 75 -1.56 6.10 -7.77
C HIS A 75 -2.95 6.11 -8.41
N GLN A 76 -3.30 7.21 -9.09
CA GLN A 76 -4.57 7.37 -9.81
C GLN A 76 -4.77 6.36 -10.93
N ALA A 77 -3.69 5.98 -11.63
CA ALA A 77 -3.71 4.95 -12.66
C ALA A 77 -3.94 3.54 -12.06
N GLY A 78 -3.70 3.37 -10.76
CA GLY A 78 -3.92 2.12 -10.03
C GLY A 78 -5.35 1.57 -10.17
N PRO A 79 -5.51 0.24 -10.14
CA PRO A 79 -6.79 -0.45 -10.31
C PRO A 79 -7.74 -0.29 -9.10
N THR A 80 -7.22 0.09 -7.94
CA THR A 80 -7.99 0.22 -6.69
C THR A 80 -8.12 1.68 -6.23
N TYR A 81 -7.70 2.63 -7.06
CA TYR A 81 -7.79 4.05 -6.73
C TYR A 81 -9.23 4.57 -6.81
N GLY A 82 -9.66 5.27 -5.76
CA GLY A 82 -10.97 5.93 -5.72
C GLY A 82 -12.12 4.96 -6.03
N GLY A 83 -13.00 5.36 -6.96
CA GLY A 83 -14.18 4.57 -7.34
C GLY A 83 -13.91 3.32 -8.17
N LYS A 84 -12.64 3.00 -8.52
CA LYS A 84 -12.30 1.81 -9.31
C LYS A 84 -12.38 0.52 -8.50
N ASN A 85 -12.23 0.59 -7.18
CA ASN A 85 -12.27 -0.59 -6.31
C ASN A 85 -13.72 -0.96 -5.96
N THR A 86 -14.34 -1.80 -6.79
CA THR A 86 -15.75 -2.19 -6.59
C THR A 86 -15.93 -3.09 -5.37
N ALA A 87 -17.16 -3.18 -4.86
CA ALA A 87 -17.48 -4.06 -3.73
C ALA A 87 -17.16 -5.54 -4.05
N GLU A 88 -17.43 -5.98 -5.27
CA GLU A 88 -17.13 -7.33 -5.75
C GLU A 88 -15.62 -7.60 -5.75
N GLN A 89 -14.81 -6.64 -6.24
CA GLN A 89 -13.36 -6.77 -6.21
C GLN A 89 -12.83 -6.79 -4.78
N ILE A 90 -13.34 -5.94 -3.89
CA ILE A 90 -12.94 -5.93 -2.47
C ILE A 90 -13.22 -7.28 -1.82
N MET A 91 -14.39 -7.89 -2.07
CA MET A 91 -14.71 -9.22 -1.54
C MET A 91 -13.76 -10.29 -2.08
N LYS A 92 -13.53 -10.30 -3.39
CA LYS A 92 -12.61 -11.25 -4.04
C LYS A 92 -11.17 -11.09 -3.54
N ASP A 93 -10.68 -9.86 -3.45
CA ASP A 93 -9.32 -9.56 -2.97
C ASP A 93 -9.18 -9.93 -1.48
N ALA A 94 -10.23 -9.79 -0.68
CA ALA A 94 -10.22 -10.17 0.73
C ALA A 94 -10.19 -11.70 0.95
N GLU A 95 -10.73 -12.48 0.01
CA GLU A 95 -10.65 -13.95 0.03
C GLU A 95 -9.26 -14.46 -0.36
N ASN A 96 -8.50 -13.68 -1.13
CA ASN A 96 -7.14 -14.03 -1.57
C ASN A 96 -6.23 -12.80 -1.67
N LEU A 97 -5.68 -12.42 -0.53
CA LEU A 97 -4.80 -11.26 -0.41
C LEU A 97 -3.47 -11.42 -1.19
N TYR A 98 -3.02 -12.65 -1.43
CA TYR A 98 -1.85 -12.90 -2.28
C TYR A 98 -2.09 -12.44 -3.71
N GLU A 99 -3.22 -12.84 -4.31
CA GLU A 99 -3.59 -12.43 -5.66
C GLU A 99 -3.87 -10.92 -5.74
N ALA A 100 -4.45 -10.32 -4.69
CA ALA A 100 -4.62 -8.87 -4.60
C ALA A 100 -3.27 -8.14 -4.63
N VAL A 101 -2.29 -8.58 -3.82
CA VAL A 101 -0.93 -8.02 -3.82
C VAL A 101 -0.25 -8.20 -5.16
N LYS A 102 -0.41 -9.36 -5.80
CA LYS A 102 0.12 -9.60 -7.14
C LYS A 102 -0.47 -8.62 -8.15
N ARG A 103 -1.79 -8.48 -8.20
CA ARG A 103 -2.50 -7.57 -9.10
C ARG A 103 -2.08 -6.11 -8.89
N ASP A 104 -2.01 -5.65 -7.64
CA ASP A 104 -1.61 -4.29 -7.28
C ASP A 104 -0.13 -4.03 -7.63
N THR A 105 0.78 -4.97 -7.34
CA THR A 105 2.21 -4.82 -7.69
C THR A 105 2.48 -4.90 -9.20
N ASP A 106 1.69 -5.68 -9.94
CA ASP A 106 1.77 -5.74 -11.40
C ASP A 106 1.34 -4.39 -12.03
N ALA A 107 0.29 -3.76 -11.49
CA ALA A 107 -0.13 -2.42 -11.91
C ALA A 107 0.88 -1.34 -11.51
N LEU A 108 1.40 -1.38 -10.27
CA LEU A 108 2.46 -0.48 -9.80
C LEU A 108 3.66 -0.53 -10.75
N ARG A 109 4.13 -1.75 -11.09
CA ARG A 109 5.26 -1.96 -12.01
C ARG A 109 5.03 -1.26 -13.33
N LYS A 110 3.89 -1.55 -13.97
CA LYS A 110 3.53 -0.99 -15.27
C LYS A 110 3.51 0.53 -15.22
N ASN A 111 2.78 1.11 -14.26
CA ASN A 111 2.57 2.55 -14.17
C ASN A 111 3.88 3.29 -13.85
N MET A 112 4.75 2.73 -13.02
CA MET A 112 6.05 3.32 -12.69
C MET A 112 7.03 3.25 -13.86
N ILE A 113 7.03 2.17 -14.64
CA ILE A 113 7.83 2.06 -15.88
C ILE A 113 7.36 3.10 -16.90
N GLU A 114 6.04 3.22 -17.13
CA GLU A 114 5.47 4.21 -18.04
C GLU A 114 5.81 5.65 -17.61
N LYS A 115 5.96 5.88 -16.31
CA LYS A 115 6.38 7.16 -15.73
C LYS A 115 7.90 7.43 -15.85
N GLY A 116 8.69 6.44 -16.26
CA GLY A 116 10.13 6.56 -16.50
C GLY A 116 11.03 6.21 -15.31
N TYR A 117 10.51 5.49 -14.31
CA TYR A 117 11.33 5.01 -13.19
C TYR A 117 12.18 3.80 -13.59
N ASP A 118 13.34 3.66 -12.95
CA ASP A 118 14.26 2.53 -13.16
C ASP A 118 13.56 1.21 -12.78
N PRO A 119 13.41 0.25 -13.73
CA PRO A 119 12.83 -1.06 -13.47
C PRO A 119 13.45 -1.80 -12.28
N LYS A 120 14.75 -1.63 -12.03
CA LYS A 120 15.42 -2.28 -10.90
C LYS A 120 14.92 -1.76 -9.56
N LEU A 121 14.77 -0.44 -9.41
CA LEU A 121 14.25 0.17 -8.19
C LEU A 121 12.78 -0.21 -7.96
N ILE A 122 12.01 -0.35 -9.03
CA ILE A 122 10.62 -0.82 -8.99
C ILE A 122 10.56 -2.25 -8.45
N GLU A 123 11.38 -3.18 -8.97
CA GLU A 123 11.41 -4.55 -8.46
C GLU A 123 11.88 -4.62 -7.01
N ASP A 124 12.86 -3.80 -6.62
CA ASP A 124 13.32 -3.72 -5.23
C ASP A 124 12.18 -3.29 -4.29
N ALA A 125 11.36 -2.32 -4.69
CA ALA A 125 10.18 -1.90 -3.94
C ALA A 125 9.10 -3.00 -3.90
N ILE A 126 8.81 -3.65 -5.02
CA ILE A 126 7.85 -4.78 -5.08
C ILE A 126 8.29 -5.93 -4.19
N ASN A 127 9.58 -6.25 -4.16
CA ASN A 127 10.13 -7.27 -3.28
C ASN A 127 9.99 -6.86 -1.81
N LYS A 128 10.26 -5.59 -1.45
CA LYS A 128 10.02 -5.08 -0.09
C LYS A 128 8.55 -5.17 0.32
N ILE A 129 7.61 -4.83 -0.56
CA ILE A 129 6.17 -4.96 -0.31
C ILE A 129 5.81 -6.42 0.00
N LYS A 130 6.24 -7.35 -0.88
CA LYS A 130 5.95 -8.77 -0.74
C LYS A 130 6.56 -9.36 0.53
N THR A 131 7.82 -9.02 0.84
CA THR A 131 8.49 -9.48 2.06
C THR A 131 7.77 -8.98 3.31
N ARG A 132 7.46 -7.68 3.38
CA ARG A 132 6.74 -7.10 4.52
C ARG A 132 5.36 -7.73 4.70
N ASN A 133 4.62 -7.95 3.61
CA ASN A 133 3.29 -8.57 3.67
C ASN A 133 3.35 -10.02 4.16
N LYS A 134 4.37 -10.80 3.75
CA LYS A 134 4.62 -12.15 4.29
C LYS A 134 4.97 -12.12 5.79
N GLU A 135 5.89 -11.24 6.21
CA GLU A 135 6.28 -11.09 7.62
C GLU A 135 5.09 -10.70 8.52
N LYS A 136 4.14 -9.95 7.96
CA LYS A 136 2.90 -9.55 8.63
C LYS A 136 1.80 -10.61 8.61
N GLY A 137 1.99 -11.73 7.91
CA GLY A 137 0.97 -12.77 7.76
C GLY A 137 -0.25 -12.32 6.95
N ILE A 138 -0.06 -11.40 5.98
CA ILE A 138 -1.12 -10.99 5.05
C ILE A 138 -1.49 -12.15 4.13
N TYR A 139 -0.51 -12.97 3.75
CA TYR A 139 -0.66 -14.22 3.00
C TYR A 139 0.55 -15.13 3.24
#